data_AF-A0A3A6N0F4-F1
#
_entry.id   AF-A0A3A6N0F4-F1
#
_cell.length_a   1.000
_cell.length_b   1.000
_cell.length_c   1.000
_cell.angle_alpha   90.00
_cell.angle_beta   90.00
_cell.angle_gamma   90.00
#
_symmetry.space_group_name_H-M   'P 1'
#
loop_
_entity.id
_entity.type
_entity.pdbx_description
1 polymer ?
#
loop_
_entity_poly.entity_id
_entity_poly.type
_entity_poly.pdbx_seq_one_letter_code
_entity_poly.pdbx_strand_id
1 'polypeptide(L)'
;MEITKWERFWMSFRLYQLWCFLVLNLRILWGVSHSKRPPRFVIEYRVSYLEAGGSYPCTIANADRPPQVGHRVILGGNRFEIIEVSPLRPPRGTFCFLQALCKEAED
;
A
#
# COMPACT_ATOMS: atom_id res chain seq x y z
N MET A 1 -23.05 40.80 32.39
CA MET A 1 -22.70 39.38 32.57
C MET A 1 -21.43 39.35 33.42
N GLU A 2 -21.59 39.41 34.74
CA GLU A 2 -20.46 39.43 35.67
C GLU A 2 -19.93 38.01 35.80
N ILE A 3 -18.72 37.80 35.28
CA ILE A 3 -17.98 36.55 35.45
C ILE A 3 -17.70 36.40 36.95
N THR A 4 -18.35 35.42 37.56
CA THR A 4 -18.29 35.17 39.00
C THR A 4 -16.85 34.83 39.41
N LYS A 5 -16.45 35.24 40.63
CA LYS A 5 -15.08 35.08 41.14
C LYS A 5 -14.60 33.61 41.09
N TRP A 6 -15.54 32.67 41.13
CA TRP A 6 -15.32 31.24 40.97
C TRP A 6 -14.91 30.82 39.55
N GLU A 7 -15.44 31.43 38.49
CA GLU A 7 -15.07 31.10 37.10
C GLU A 7 -13.62 31.51 36.79
N ARG A 8 -13.16 32.63 37.38
CA ARG A 8 -11.74 33.04 37.31
C ARG A 8 -10.81 32.11 38.07
N PHE A 9 -11.27 31.50 39.16
CA PHE A 9 -10.49 30.55 39.95
C PHE A 9 -10.21 29.26 39.16
N TRP A 10 -11.22 28.73 38.46
CA TRP A 10 -11.07 27.53 37.63
C TRP A 10 -10.19 27.75 36.39
N MET A 11 -10.19 28.96 35.81
CA MET A 11 -9.31 29.30 34.67
C MET A 11 -7.82 29.39 35.02
N SER A 12 -7.47 29.54 36.30
CA SER A 12 -6.07 29.59 36.75
C SER A 12 -5.44 28.20 36.93
N PHE A 13 -6.27 27.15 36.96
CA PHE A 13 -5.81 25.78 37.15
C PHE A 13 -5.30 25.18 35.83
N ARG A 14 -3.97 25.03 35.71
CA ARG A 14 -3.30 24.32 34.60
C ARG A 14 -3.92 22.95 34.28
N LEU A 15 -4.53 22.29 35.27
CA LEU A 15 -5.26 21.02 35.10
C LEU A 15 -6.48 21.15 34.18
N TYR A 16 -7.23 22.25 34.22
CA TYR A 16 -8.39 22.44 33.35
C TYR A 16 -7.95 22.65 31.89
N GLN A 17 -6.90 23.43 31.67
CA GLN A 17 -6.30 23.59 30.34
C GLN A 17 -5.76 22.26 29.79
N LEU A 18 -5.08 21.48 30.63
CA LEU A 18 -4.54 20.17 30.25
C LEU A 18 -5.65 19.15 29.99
N TRP A 19 -6.74 19.20 30.76
CA TRP A 19 -7.95 18.41 30.54
C TRP A 19 -8.61 18.73 29.20
N CYS A 20 -8.83 20.01 28.88
CA CYS A 20 -9.36 20.42 27.59
C CYS A 20 -8.48 19.95 26.42
N PHE A 21 -7.15 20.03 26.57
CA PHE A 21 -6.21 19.53 25.58
C PHE A 21 -6.30 18.01 25.39
N LEU A 22 -6.38 17.24 26.49
CA LEU A 22 -6.53 15.79 26.45
C LEU A 22 -7.86 15.38 25.80
N VAL A 23 -8.98 16.00 26.19
CA VAL A 23 -10.31 15.72 25.64
C VAL A 23 -10.36 16.02 24.14
N LEU A 24 -9.74 17.12 23.69
CA LEU A 24 -9.68 17.47 22.27
C LEU A 24 -8.86 16.45 21.47
N ASN A 25 -7.67 16.07 21.96
CA ASN A 25 -6.81 15.09 21.29
C ASN A 25 -7.47 13.69 21.26
N LEU A 26 -8.14 13.28 22.34
CA LEU A 26 -8.91 12.04 22.38
C LEU A 26 -10.04 12.03 21.34
N ARG A 27 -10.77 13.15 21.16
CA ARG A 27 -11.82 13.26 20.13
C ARG A 27 -11.27 13.15 18.71
N ILE A 28 -10.11 13.75 18.44
CA ILE A 28 -9.44 13.66 17.14
C ILE A 28 -8.99 12.22 16.88
N LEU A 29 -8.33 11.59 17.86
CA LEU A 29 -7.87 10.21 17.76
C LEU A 29 -9.04 9.25 17.55
N TRP A 30 -10.16 9.48 18.24
CA TRP A 30 -11.38 8.72 18.07
C TRP A 30 -12.00 8.92 16.68
N GLY A 31 -12.04 10.15 16.16
CA GLY A 31 -12.49 10.44 14.81
C GLY A 31 -11.63 9.77 13.72
N VAL A 32 -10.31 9.73 13.91
CA VAL A 32 -9.38 9.02 13.03
C VAL A 32 -9.58 7.50 13.13
N SER A 33 -9.73 6.95 14.34
CA SER A 33 -9.99 5.52 14.56
C SER A 33 -11.35 5.06 14.02
N HIS A 34 -12.37 5.92 14.09
CA HIS A 34 -13.69 5.67 13.52
C HIS A 34 -13.72 5.76 11.99
N SER A 35 -12.66 6.28 11.36
CA SER A 35 -12.46 6.14 9.92
C SER A 35 -12.09 4.70 9.58
N LYS A 36 -13.07 3.78 9.70
CA LYS A 36 -13.00 2.40 9.23
C LYS A 36 -12.99 2.33 7.70
N ARG A 37 -12.13 3.11 7.04
CA ARG A 37 -11.65 2.77 5.70
C ARG A 37 -10.34 2.04 5.93
N PRO A 38 -10.33 0.72 6.19
CA PRO A 38 -9.10 -0.01 5.97
C PRO A 38 -8.73 0.31 4.52
N PRO A 39 -7.56 0.88 4.24
CA PRO A 39 -7.15 1.04 2.86
C PRO A 39 -7.10 -0.38 2.29
N ARG A 40 -8.12 -0.71 1.48
CA ARG A 40 -8.14 -1.95 0.74
C ARG A 40 -7.13 -1.72 -0.38
N PHE A 41 -5.85 -1.82 -0.04
CA PHE A 41 -4.76 -1.81 -0.99
C PHE A 41 -4.87 -3.13 -1.75
N VAL A 42 -5.80 -3.20 -2.71
CA VAL A 42 -5.75 -4.23 -3.75
C VAL A 42 -4.59 -3.80 -4.63
N ILE A 43 -3.44 -4.46 -4.44
CA ILE A 43 -2.26 -4.20 -5.26
C ILE A 43 -2.48 -4.96 -6.56
N GLU A 44 -2.90 -4.25 -7.61
CA GLU A 44 -2.89 -4.82 -8.96
C GLU A 44 -1.45 -4.79 -9.48
N TYR A 45 -0.92 -5.97 -9.88
CA TYR A 45 0.43 -6.08 -10.40
C TYR A 45 0.40 -6.02 -11.92
N ARG A 46 1.06 -5.02 -12.49
CA ARG A 46 1.38 -5.03 -13.92
C ARG A 46 2.75 -5.65 -14.09
N VAL A 47 2.79 -6.83 -14.70
CA VAL A 47 4.01 -7.60 -14.89
C VAL A 47 4.41 -7.55 -16.36
N SER A 48 5.60 -7.04 -16.64
CA SER A 48 6.22 -7.16 -17.96
C SER A 48 7.11 -8.40 -17.97
N TYR A 49 6.72 -9.40 -18.76
CA TYR A 49 7.48 -10.64 -18.93
C TYR A 49 8.49 -10.48 -20.06
N LEU A 50 9.77 -10.67 -19.74
CA LEU A 50 10.88 -10.63 -20.68
C LEU A 50 11.55 -11.99 -20.74
N GLU A 51 11.78 -12.49 -21.94
CA GLU A 51 12.53 -13.71 -22.14
C GLU A 51 14.05 -13.45 -22.11
N ALA A 52 14.79 -14.28 -21.39
CA ALA A 52 16.23 -14.35 -21.42
C ALA A 52 16.71 -14.93 -22.76
N GLY A 53 16.89 -14.07 -23.75
CA GLY A 53 17.32 -14.46 -25.10
C GLY A 53 16.66 -13.67 -26.23
N GLY A 54 15.57 -12.95 -25.94
CA GLY A 54 14.96 -11.97 -26.86
C GLY A 54 14.22 -12.56 -28.07
N SER A 55 13.82 -13.83 -28.02
CA SER A 55 13.15 -14.51 -29.14
C SER A 55 11.64 -14.22 -29.18
N TYR A 56 11.00 -14.07 -28.01
CA TYR A 56 9.57 -13.80 -27.88
C TYR A 56 9.24 -12.34 -27.50
N PRO A 57 8.11 -11.80 -28.01
CA PRO A 57 7.70 -10.44 -27.70
C PRO A 57 7.40 -10.24 -26.22
N CYS A 58 7.89 -9.13 -25.67
CA CYS A 58 7.61 -8.68 -24.31
C CYS A 58 6.09 -8.60 -24.09
N THR A 59 5.56 -9.44 -23.20
CA THR A 59 4.14 -9.49 -22.88
C THR A 59 3.89 -8.80 -21.56
N ILE A 60 2.93 -7.86 -21.54
CA ILE A 60 2.47 -7.22 -20.31
C ILE A 60 1.16 -7.90 -19.90
N ALA A 61 1.13 -8.48 -18.71
CA ALA A 61 -0.09 -9.04 -18.14
C ALA A 61 -0.37 -8.46 -16.76
N ASN A 62 -1.65 -8.36 -16.42
CA ASN A 62 -2.07 -8.07 -15.05
C ASN A 62 -2.06 -9.37 -14.26
N ALA A 63 -1.53 -9.32 -13.04
CA ALA A 63 -1.52 -10.44 -12.11
C ALA A 63 -2.19 -10.02 -10.80
N ASP A 64 -3.05 -10.89 -10.26
CA ASP A 64 -3.68 -10.69 -8.95
C ASP A 64 -2.71 -10.89 -7.79
N ARG A 65 -1.58 -11.55 -8.06
CA ARG A 65 -0.53 -11.85 -7.09
C ARG A 65 0.83 -11.48 -7.68
N PRO A 66 1.80 -11.08 -6.85
CA PRO A 66 3.14 -10.81 -7.34
C PRO A 66 3.73 -12.12 -7.91
N PRO A 67 4.32 -12.08 -9.12
CA PRO A 67 5.06 -13.21 -9.66
C PRO A 67 6.21 -13.56 -8.73
N GLN A 68 6.51 -14.85 -8.62
CA GLN A 68 7.60 -15.37 -7.80
C GLN A 68 8.62 -16.08 -8.70
N VAL A 69 9.89 -16.00 -8.32
CA VAL A 69 10.96 -16.77 -8.96
C VAL A 69 10.67 -18.27 -8.79
N GLY A 70 10.88 -19.04 -9.86
CA GLY A 70 10.56 -20.47 -9.97
C GLY A 70 9.11 -20.76 -10.40
N HIS A 71 8.24 -19.76 -10.47
CA HIS A 71 6.87 -19.96 -10.93
C HIS A 71 6.81 -20.11 -12.46
N ARG A 72 5.97 -21.03 -12.94
CA ARG A 72 5.78 -21.29 -14.37
C ARG A 72 4.61 -20.48 -14.91
N VAL A 73 4.83 -19.78 -16.02
CA VAL A 73 3.82 -18.95 -16.70
C VAL A 73 3.68 -19.39 -18.15
N ILE A 74 2.45 -19.32 -18.68
CA ILE A 74 2.18 -19.63 -20.09
C ILE A 74 2.07 -18.31 -20.83
N LEU A 75 2.99 -18.05 -21.76
CA LEU A 75 3.01 -16.84 -22.58
C LEU A 75 2.93 -17.25 -24.04
N GLY A 76 1.92 -16.79 -24.77
CA GLY A 76 1.75 -17.12 -26.19
C GLY A 76 1.62 -18.62 -26.52
N GLY A 77 1.28 -19.45 -25.53
CA GLY A 77 1.17 -20.92 -25.69
C GLY A 77 2.39 -21.71 -25.21
N ASN A 78 3.52 -21.06 -24.96
CA ASN A 78 4.75 -21.70 -24.46
C ASN A 78 4.90 -21.53 -22.95
N ARG A 79 5.60 -22.48 -22.32
CA ARG A 79 5.86 -22.49 -20.87
C ARG A 79 7.19 -21.82 -20.57
N PHE A 80 7.16 -20.86 -19.65
CA PHE A 80 8.34 -20.16 -19.18
C PHE A 80 8.46 -20.25 -17.66
N GLU A 81 9.68 -20.33 -17.15
CA GLU A 81 9.99 -20.25 -15.73
C GLU A 81 10.52 -18.85 -15.41
N ILE A 82 9.92 -18.19 -14.41
CA ILE A 82 10.38 -16.89 -13.92
C ILE A 82 11.70 -17.09 -13.17
N ILE A 83 12.77 -16.45 -13.62
CA ILE A 83 14.10 -16.52 -13.02
C ILE A 83 14.45 -15.29 -12.19
N GLU A 84 13.84 -14.15 -12.49
CA GLU A 84 14.07 -12.91 -11.76
C GLU A 84 12.78 -12.09 -11.70
N VAL A 85 12.56 -11.42 -10.58
CA VAL A 85 11.48 -10.43 -10.42
C VAL A 85 12.06 -9.17 -9.82
N SER A 86 11.93 -8.05 -10.53
CA SER A 86 12.43 -6.76 -10.09
C SER A 86 11.34 -5.68 -10.16
N PRO A 87 11.30 -4.73 -9.21
CA PRO A 87 10.38 -3.60 -9.28
C PRO A 87 10.83 -2.64 -10.37
N LEU A 88 9.98 -2.39 -11.36
CA LEU A 88 10.28 -1.48 -12.47
C LEU A 88 10.15 -0.02 -12.04
N ARG A 89 9.15 0.28 -11.19
CA ARG A 89 8.89 1.61 -10.64
C ARG A 89 8.35 1.52 -9.21
N PRO A 90 8.50 2.58 -8.40
CA PRO A 90 7.85 2.68 -7.11
C PRO A 90 6.33 2.52 -7.24
N PRO A 91 5.66 1.90 -6.25
CA PRO A 91 4.21 1.78 -6.22
C PRO A 91 3.53 3.14 -6.37
N ARG A 92 2.46 3.22 -7.16
CA ARG A 92 1.66 4.44 -7.31
C ARG A 92 0.18 4.12 -7.11
N GLY A 93 -0.44 4.72 -6.10
CA GLY A 93 -1.84 4.46 -5.76
C GLY A 93 -2.04 2.99 -5.36
N THR A 94 -2.81 2.26 -6.16
CA THR A 94 -3.13 0.84 -5.99
C THR A 94 -2.36 -0.10 -6.93
N PHE A 95 -1.34 0.40 -7.64
CA PHE A 95 -0.60 -0.37 -8.64
C PHE A 95 0.88 -0.56 -8.26
N CYS A 96 1.37 -1.79 -8.48
CA CYS A 96 2.79 -2.12 -8.47
C CYS A 96 3.24 -2.55 -9.88
N PHE A 97 4.33 -1.94 -10.36
CA PHE A 97 4.93 -2.29 -11.65
C PHE A 97 6.09 -3.25 -11.40
N LEU A 98 5.94 -4.49 -11.82
CA LEU A 98 6.96 -5.52 -11.70
C LEU A 98 7.46 -5.92 -13.10
N GLN A 99 8.73 -6.29 -13.15
CA GLN A 99 9.37 -6.88 -14.30
C GLN A 99 9.73 -8.30 -13.92
N ALA A 100 9.32 -9.27 -14.74
CA ALA A 100 9.67 -10.67 -14.54
C ALA A 100 10.54 -11.13 -15.71
N LEU A 101 11.78 -11.51 -15.42
CA LEU A 101 12.64 -12.18 -16.39
C LEU A 101 12.28 -13.66 -16.38
N CYS A 102 12.15 -14.24 -17.57
CA CYS A 102 11.69 -15.59 -17.80
C CYS A 102 12.67 -16.33 -18.70
N LYS A 103 12.87 -17.61 -18.46
CA LYS A 103 13.53 -18.52 -19.40
C LYS A 103 12.51 -19.53 -19.91
N GLU A 104 12.69 -20.02 -21.12
CA GLU A 104 11.90 -21.14 -21.61
C GLU A 104 12.08 -22.34 -20.66
N ALA A 105 10.98 -22.97 -20.27
CA ALA A 105 11.03 -24.16 -19.43
C ALA A 105 11.11 -25.37 -20.36
N GLU A 106 12.28 -25.98 -20.46
CA GLU A 106 12.43 -27.34 -21.00
C GLU A 106 11.68 -28.31 -20.07
N ASP A 107 10.83 -29.17 -20.64
CA ASP A 107 10.07 -30.19 -19.90
C ASP A 107 10.98 -31.23 -19.23
#